data_AF-A0A1Q5JWE3-F1
#
_entry.id   AF-A0A1Q5JWE3-F1
#
_cell.length_a   1.000
_cell.length_b   1.000
_cell.length_c   1.000
_cell.angle_alpha   90.00
_cell.angle_beta   90.00
_cell.angle_gamma   90.00
#
_symmetry.space_group_name_H-M   'P 1'
#
loop_
_entity.id
_entity.type
_entity.pdbx_description
1 polymer ?
#
loop_
_entity_poly.entity_id
_entity_poly.type
_entity_poly.pdbx_seq_one_letter_code
_entity_poly.pdbx_strand_id
1 'polypeptide(L)'
;MTVTEEGTRTTDEVVYGPGIDPERLAICLSVLEELDQLEIDHPDAIKVRRATSQIYRTVKQRRRQERRAAKTAHDRAVTEATATGSAERIDDETEGILPSSKIEAGRIAGILQRPRSCYVCKTRYVEVDYFYHQLCQDCAALNRAKRDAGADLTGKRALLTGGRAKIGMYIALRLLRDGAHTTITTRFPKDAIRRFKAMDDSADWIHRLEVVGIDLRDPAQAVALADQVAEAGPLDILINNATQTVRRLPSAYAALVEGESAPLPAGELPAHHVIGAFNSGAVDGLAALPVGTNGLDAQKVADLALVAGNASVARHLDGTAIDAGGLVPDVVDTNTWVQTIEQISPVELLETQLCNYTAPFILISKLRTAMAEAARKASSGRSYVVNVSAMEGVFGRGYKGAGHPNTNAAKAAMNMVTRTSAQEMFDTDRILMTSVDTGWITDERPHFDKLRLAEEGFHAPLDLVDGAARVYDPIVRGEAGEDLYGVFLKDYAPGKW
;
A
#
# COMPACT_ATOMS: atom_id res chain seq x y z
N MET A 1 15.17 -64.35 -2.12
CA MET A 1 15.03 -63.80 -3.49
C MET A 1 14.15 -62.57 -3.39
N THR A 2 14.75 -61.40 -3.45
CA THR A 2 14.03 -60.16 -3.72
C THR A 2 15.02 -59.20 -4.35
N VAL A 3 14.58 -58.68 -5.49
CA VAL A 3 15.31 -58.00 -6.54
C VAL A 3 15.77 -56.63 -6.07
N THR A 4 17.01 -56.30 -6.39
CA THR A 4 17.61 -54.97 -6.30
C THR A 4 17.10 -54.09 -7.44
N GLU A 5 16.32 -53.05 -7.12
CA GLU A 5 16.15 -51.91 -8.03
C GLU A 5 17.26 -50.89 -7.76
N GLU A 6 18.20 -50.79 -8.70
CA GLU A 6 19.22 -49.76 -8.76
C GLU A 6 18.56 -48.43 -9.14
N GLY A 7 18.23 -47.62 -8.14
CA GLY A 7 18.00 -46.19 -8.32
C GLY A 7 19.33 -45.47 -8.45
N THR A 8 19.69 -45.06 -9.67
CA THR A 8 20.80 -44.15 -10.00
C THR A 8 20.74 -42.89 -9.14
N ARG A 9 21.53 -42.86 -8.05
CA ARG A 9 21.93 -41.60 -7.40
C ARG A 9 23.05 -41.01 -8.23
N THR A 10 22.75 -39.97 -8.99
CA THR A 10 23.76 -39.02 -9.47
C THR A 10 24.36 -38.34 -8.25
N THR A 11 25.46 -38.91 -7.74
CA THR A 11 26.36 -38.20 -6.85
C THR A 11 27.10 -37.19 -7.70
N ASP A 12 26.68 -35.93 -7.66
CA ASP A 12 27.53 -34.83 -8.13
C ASP A 12 28.84 -34.91 -7.33
N GLU A 13 29.92 -35.36 -7.97
CA GLU A 13 31.26 -35.35 -7.38
C GLU A 13 31.64 -33.89 -7.15
N VAL A 14 31.63 -33.47 -5.87
CA VAL A 14 32.12 -32.15 -5.48
C VAL A 14 33.62 -32.12 -5.73
N VAL A 15 34.03 -31.47 -6.83
CA VAL A 15 35.45 -31.24 -7.13
C VAL A 15 35.98 -30.17 -6.17
N TYR A 16 36.76 -30.60 -5.18
CA TYR A 16 37.48 -29.69 -4.30
C TYR A 16 38.68 -29.09 -5.05
N GLY A 17 38.94 -27.79 -4.88
CA GLY A 17 40.13 -27.12 -5.41
C GLY A 17 41.45 -27.66 -4.83
N PRO A 18 42.61 -27.10 -5.21
CA PRO A 18 43.90 -27.60 -4.74
C PRO A 18 43.99 -27.55 -3.21
N GLY A 19 44.38 -28.68 -2.61
CA GLY A 19 44.57 -28.82 -1.16
C GLY A 19 45.88 -28.21 -0.66
N ILE A 20 46.21 -28.46 0.61
CA ILE A 20 47.52 -28.11 1.19
C ILE A 20 48.57 -29.09 0.63
N ASP A 21 49.75 -28.59 0.29
CA ASP A 21 50.91 -29.40 -0.10
C ASP A 21 51.16 -30.56 0.90
N PRO A 22 51.32 -31.82 0.43
CA PRO A 22 51.39 -32.98 1.32
C PRO A 22 52.54 -32.95 2.33
N GLU A 23 53.72 -32.45 1.94
CA GLU A 23 54.88 -32.36 2.85
C GLU A 23 54.62 -31.33 3.95
N ARG A 24 54.05 -30.18 3.60
CA ARG A 24 53.66 -29.15 4.57
C ARG A 24 52.56 -29.63 5.51
N LEU A 25 51.60 -30.42 5.02
CA LEU A 25 50.57 -31.02 5.87
C LEU A 25 51.17 -32.02 6.86
N ALA A 26 52.10 -32.87 6.41
CA ALA A 26 52.80 -33.82 7.28
C ALA A 26 53.57 -33.09 8.40
N ILE A 27 54.29 -32.01 8.08
CA ILE A 27 54.98 -31.17 9.08
C ILE A 27 53.98 -30.53 10.05
N CYS A 28 52.84 -30.05 9.57
CA CYS A 28 51.81 -29.47 10.44
C CYS A 28 51.26 -30.49 11.44
N LEU A 29 51.02 -31.73 11.00
CA LEU A 29 50.52 -32.80 11.87
C LEU A 29 51.56 -33.26 12.89
N SER A 30 52.84 -33.37 12.51
CA SER A 30 53.91 -33.72 13.46
C SER A 30 54.08 -32.67 14.57
N VAL A 31 53.97 -31.39 14.23
CA VAL A 31 53.99 -30.28 15.22
C VAL A 31 52.81 -30.36 16.20
N LEU A 32 51.63 -30.84 15.74
CA LEU A 32 50.48 -31.04 16.63
C LEU A 32 50.69 -32.23 17.57
N GLU A 33 51.35 -33.30 17.13
CA GLU A 33 51.72 -34.44 17.98
C GLU A 33 52.77 -34.07 19.04
N GLU A 34 53.77 -33.27 18.68
CA GLU A 34 54.78 -32.74 19.62
C GLU A 34 54.13 -31.86 20.71
N LEU A 35 53.05 -31.15 20.38
CA LEU A 35 52.31 -30.30 21.31
C LEU A 35 51.77 -31.05 22.52
N ASP A 36 51.37 -32.31 22.33
CA ASP A 36 50.80 -33.17 23.39
C ASP A 36 51.84 -33.62 24.41
N GLN A 37 53.13 -33.46 24.11
CA GLN A 37 54.24 -33.77 25.02
C GLN A 37 54.71 -32.55 25.84
N LEU A 38 54.21 -31.35 25.53
CA LEU A 38 54.58 -30.12 26.24
C LEU A 38 53.71 -29.89 27.48
N GLU A 39 54.25 -29.20 28.49
CA GLU A 39 53.48 -28.76 29.65
C GLU A 39 52.31 -27.84 29.25
N ILE A 40 51.23 -27.88 30.05
CA ILE A 40 49.97 -27.20 29.74
C ILE A 40 50.17 -25.68 29.51
N ASP A 41 51.04 -25.04 30.28
CA ASP A 41 51.28 -23.59 30.23
C ASP A 41 52.50 -23.19 29.39
N HIS A 42 53.08 -24.12 28.60
CA HIS A 42 54.19 -23.81 27.71
C HIS A 42 53.78 -22.73 26.68
N PRO A 43 54.58 -21.68 26.45
CA PRO A 43 54.23 -20.58 25.53
C PRO A 43 53.85 -21.04 24.12
N ASP A 44 54.57 -22.03 23.56
CA ASP A 44 54.26 -22.58 22.24
C ASP A 44 52.97 -23.41 22.23
N ALA A 45 52.70 -24.16 23.31
CA ALA A 45 51.45 -24.89 23.48
C ALA A 45 50.24 -23.96 23.51
N ILE A 46 50.33 -22.84 24.23
CA ILE A 46 49.32 -21.78 24.24
C ILE A 46 49.14 -21.16 22.85
N LYS A 47 50.24 -20.88 22.14
CA LYS A 47 50.22 -20.25 20.81
C LYS A 47 49.50 -21.12 19.78
N VAL A 48 49.82 -22.41 19.71
CA VAL A 48 49.16 -23.36 18.80
C VAL A 48 47.71 -23.63 19.21
N ARG A 49 47.39 -23.80 20.50
CA ARG A 49 45.99 -23.96 20.96
C ARG A 49 45.12 -22.75 20.62
N ARG A 50 45.65 -21.53 20.71
CA ARG A 50 44.94 -20.31 20.29
C ARG A 50 44.70 -20.29 18.78
N ALA A 51 45.71 -20.64 17.98
CA ALA A 51 45.60 -20.69 16.52
C ALA A 51 44.57 -21.74 16.06
N THR A 52 44.62 -22.96 16.61
CA THR A 52 43.65 -24.04 16.30
C THR A 52 42.23 -23.70 16.78
N SER A 53 42.10 -23.09 17.97
CA SER A 53 40.81 -22.59 18.48
C SER A 53 40.21 -21.53 17.55
N GLN A 54 41.03 -20.63 16.99
CA GLN A 54 40.59 -19.62 16.04
C GLN A 54 40.09 -20.28 14.74
N ILE A 55 40.83 -21.25 14.19
CA ILE A 55 40.41 -22.01 12.99
C ILE A 55 39.06 -22.69 13.23
N TYR A 56 38.89 -23.41 14.35
CA TYR A 56 37.64 -24.08 14.68
C TYR A 56 36.47 -23.09 14.82
N ARG A 57 36.68 -21.96 15.52
CA ARG A 57 35.67 -20.89 15.65
C ARG A 57 35.28 -20.31 14.29
N THR A 58 36.26 -20.05 13.42
CA THR A 58 36.00 -19.53 12.07
C THR A 58 35.20 -20.52 11.22
N VAL A 59 35.52 -21.82 11.24
CA VAL A 59 34.74 -22.84 10.51
C VAL A 59 33.32 -22.95 11.05
N LYS A 60 33.13 -22.96 12.38
CA LYS A 60 31.81 -22.95 13.01
C LYS A 60 31.00 -21.71 12.64
N GLN A 61 31.64 -20.54 12.58
CA GLN A 61 31.03 -19.29 12.16
C GLN A 61 30.61 -19.33 10.69
N ARG A 62 31.50 -19.78 9.78
CA ARG A 62 31.21 -19.94 8.35
C ARG A 62 30.05 -20.89 8.11
N ARG A 63 30.07 -22.10 8.70
CA ARG A 63 28.95 -23.05 8.60
C ARG A 63 27.63 -22.49 9.14
N ARG A 64 27.67 -21.69 10.22
CA ARG A 64 26.48 -21.01 10.75
C ARG A 64 25.98 -19.92 9.79
N GLN A 65 26.88 -19.17 9.17
CA GLN A 65 26.56 -18.14 8.17
C GLN A 65 25.95 -18.79 6.92
N GLU A 66 26.57 -19.84 6.37
CA GLU A 66 26.07 -20.62 5.22
C GLU A 66 24.67 -21.18 5.49
N ARG A 67 24.46 -21.84 6.64
CA ARG A 67 23.12 -22.34 7.01
C ARG A 67 22.08 -21.23 7.15
N ARG A 68 22.48 -20.06 7.67
CA ARG A 68 21.59 -18.90 7.79
C ARG A 68 21.29 -18.30 6.42
N ALA A 69 22.28 -18.22 5.54
CA ALA A 69 22.13 -17.72 4.18
C ALA A 69 21.20 -18.65 3.37
N ALA A 70 21.38 -19.97 3.45
CA ALA A 70 20.51 -20.95 2.81
C ALA A 70 19.05 -20.83 3.31
N LYS A 71 18.84 -20.69 4.62
CA LYS A 71 17.52 -20.41 5.21
C LYS A 71 16.89 -19.12 4.67
N THR A 72 17.68 -18.05 4.59
CA THR A 72 17.22 -16.78 4.06
C THR A 72 16.88 -16.86 2.58
N ALA A 73 17.71 -17.51 1.77
CA ALA A 73 17.46 -17.70 0.35
C ALA A 73 16.19 -18.53 0.09
N HIS A 74 15.99 -19.61 0.85
CA HIS A 74 14.76 -20.41 0.79
C HIS A 74 13.51 -19.60 1.12
N ASP A 75 13.50 -18.92 2.28
CA ASP A 75 12.34 -18.13 2.72
C ASP A 75 12.04 -16.96 1.76
N ARG A 76 13.08 -16.39 1.16
CA ARG A 76 12.98 -15.36 0.13
C ARG A 76 12.33 -15.91 -1.14
N ALA A 77 12.78 -17.06 -1.65
CA ALA A 77 12.19 -17.69 -2.82
C ALA A 77 10.70 -18.03 -2.61
N VAL A 78 10.31 -18.49 -1.41
CA VAL A 78 8.89 -18.71 -1.08
C VAL A 78 8.10 -17.40 -1.03
N THR A 79 8.69 -16.31 -0.55
CA THR A 79 8.04 -14.99 -0.48
C THR A 79 7.86 -14.38 -1.88
N GLU A 80 8.90 -14.44 -2.72
CA GLU A 80 8.88 -13.90 -4.09
C GLU A 80 7.96 -14.68 -5.03
N ALA A 81 7.56 -15.90 -4.66
CA ALA A 81 6.59 -16.70 -5.39
C ALA A 81 5.11 -16.28 -5.16
N THR A 82 4.85 -15.31 -4.28
CA THR A 82 3.50 -14.75 -4.07
C THR A 82 3.34 -13.40 -4.76
N ALA A 83 2.11 -12.99 -5.07
CA ALA A 83 1.85 -11.71 -5.74
C ALA A 83 2.31 -10.51 -4.88
N THR A 84 1.90 -10.51 -3.62
CA THR A 84 2.22 -9.42 -2.68
C THR A 84 3.69 -9.38 -2.26
N GLY A 85 4.44 -10.48 -2.38
CA GLY A 85 5.85 -10.59 -2.03
C GLY A 85 6.80 -10.65 -3.24
N SER A 86 6.28 -10.48 -4.46
CA SER A 86 7.04 -10.55 -5.70
C SER A 86 8.14 -9.50 -5.75
N ALA A 87 9.32 -9.88 -6.27
CA ALA A 87 10.44 -8.97 -6.49
C ALA A 87 10.12 -7.84 -7.49
N GLU A 88 9.10 -8.01 -8.34
CA GLU A 88 8.64 -7.00 -9.28
C GLU A 88 7.73 -5.95 -8.62
N ARG A 89 7.36 -6.14 -7.35
CA ARG A 89 6.44 -5.29 -6.61
C ARG A 89 7.14 -4.41 -5.58
N ILE A 90 7.42 -3.16 -5.93
CA ILE A 90 7.86 -2.15 -4.95
C ILE A 90 6.70 -1.25 -4.51
N ASP A 91 5.82 -0.93 -5.45
CA ASP A 91 4.65 -0.11 -5.18
C ASP A 91 3.47 -0.96 -4.70
N ASP A 92 2.36 -0.30 -4.45
CA ASP A 92 1.15 -0.89 -3.87
C ASP A 92 0.33 -1.76 -4.84
N GLU A 93 0.59 -1.72 -6.16
CA GLU A 93 -0.11 -2.50 -7.20
C GLU A 93 0.32 -3.98 -7.28
N THR A 94 -0.61 -4.88 -7.58
CA THR A 94 -0.35 -6.30 -7.88
C THR A 94 -0.91 -6.75 -9.23
N GLU A 95 -1.76 -5.96 -9.88
CA GLU A 95 -2.32 -6.30 -11.19
C GLU A 95 -1.19 -6.52 -12.22
N GLY A 96 -1.25 -7.63 -12.95
CA GLY A 96 -0.17 -8.08 -13.84
C GLY A 96 0.89 -8.99 -13.18
N ILE A 97 0.89 -9.17 -11.86
CA ILE A 97 1.76 -10.13 -11.16
C ILE A 97 1.03 -11.46 -10.98
N LEU A 98 1.70 -12.57 -11.34
CA LEU A 98 1.22 -13.90 -10.99
C LEU A 98 1.70 -14.32 -9.59
N PRO A 99 0.86 -15.02 -8.82
CA PRO A 99 -0.53 -15.38 -9.15
C PRO A 99 -1.54 -14.24 -8.88
N SER A 100 -2.63 -14.19 -9.63
CA SER A 100 -3.76 -13.29 -9.30
C SER A 100 -4.39 -13.65 -7.95
N SER A 101 -5.22 -12.76 -7.38
CA SER A 101 -5.92 -13.05 -6.11
C SER A 101 -6.94 -14.19 -6.18
N LYS A 102 -7.36 -14.58 -7.39
CA LYS A 102 -8.25 -15.72 -7.61
C LYS A 102 -7.42 -17.01 -7.58
N ILE A 103 -7.38 -17.64 -6.41
CA ILE A 103 -6.63 -18.89 -6.16
C ILE A 103 -7.55 -19.94 -5.52
N GLU A 104 -7.23 -21.22 -5.73
CA GLU A 104 -7.87 -22.32 -5.01
C GLU A 104 -7.64 -22.18 -3.50
N ALA A 105 -8.69 -22.43 -2.71
CA ALA A 105 -8.62 -22.34 -1.26
C ALA A 105 -7.56 -23.31 -0.69
N GLY A 106 -6.69 -22.81 0.19
CA GLY A 106 -5.62 -23.60 0.80
C GLY A 106 -4.39 -23.80 -0.09
N ARG A 107 -4.35 -23.22 -1.29
CA ARG A 107 -3.14 -23.24 -2.12
C ARG A 107 -2.03 -22.40 -1.49
N ILE A 108 -0.84 -22.98 -1.38
CA ILE A 108 0.34 -22.35 -0.79
C ILE A 108 1.44 -22.11 -1.82
N ALA A 109 2.24 -21.06 -1.61
CA ALA A 109 3.47 -20.82 -2.37
C ALA A 109 4.64 -21.67 -1.87
N GLY A 110 4.62 -22.05 -0.59
CA GLY A 110 5.65 -22.91 0.01
C GLY A 110 5.65 -22.86 1.54
N ILE A 111 6.64 -23.52 2.13
CA ILE A 111 6.82 -23.61 3.58
C ILE A 111 8.11 -22.88 3.97
N LEU A 112 8.01 -21.90 4.86
CA LEU A 112 9.15 -21.18 5.42
C LEU A 112 9.93 -22.07 6.40
N GLN A 113 11.25 -21.96 6.38
CA GLN A 113 12.15 -22.58 7.36
C GLN A 113 12.19 -21.81 8.68
N ARG A 114 11.65 -20.58 8.71
CA ARG A 114 11.50 -19.77 9.93
C ARG A 114 10.06 -19.27 10.03
N PRO A 115 9.40 -19.42 11.18
CA PRO A 115 8.05 -18.92 11.35
C PRO A 115 8.01 -17.39 11.22
N ARG A 116 6.98 -16.89 10.53
CA ARG A 116 6.64 -15.47 10.38
C ARG A 116 5.37 -15.17 11.18
N SER A 117 5.19 -13.92 11.61
CA SER A 117 3.95 -13.49 12.29
C SER A 117 2.97 -12.95 11.25
N CYS A 118 1.70 -13.35 11.33
CA CYS A 118 0.65 -12.82 10.46
C CYS A 118 0.50 -11.30 10.66
N TYR A 119 0.38 -10.55 9.56
CA TYR A 119 0.18 -9.11 9.61
C TYR A 119 -1.09 -8.70 10.36
N VAL A 120 -2.17 -9.48 10.25
CA VAL A 120 -3.46 -9.20 10.92
C VAL A 120 -3.47 -9.77 12.34
N CYS A 121 -3.58 -11.10 12.50
CA CYS A 121 -3.81 -11.75 13.79
C CYS A 121 -2.56 -11.98 14.65
N LYS A 122 -1.36 -11.71 14.12
CA LYS A 122 -0.06 -11.91 14.78
C LYS A 122 0.34 -13.36 15.09
N THR A 123 -0.53 -14.34 14.82
CA THR A 123 -0.21 -15.77 14.91
C THR A 123 1.01 -16.15 14.07
N ARG A 124 1.85 -17.03 14.60
CA ARG A 124 3.06 -17.52 13.92
C ARG A 124 2.67 -18.63 12.92
N TYR A 125 3.16 -18.56 11.69
CA TYR A 125 2.89 -19.53 10.64
C TYR A 125 4.14 -19.79 9.78
N VAL A 126 4.14 -20.91 9.05
CA VAL A 126 5.19 -21.30 8.08
C VAL A 126 4.62 -21.58 6.68
N GLU A 127 3.35 -21.95 6.57
CA GLU A 127 2.67 -22.17 5.29
C GLU A 127 2.21 -20.84 4.69
N VAL A 128 2.83 -20.45 3.56
CA VAL A 128 2.60 -19.15 2.91
C VAL A 128 1.49 -19.27 1.88
N ASP A 129 0.43 -18.45 2.00
CA ASP A 129 -0.66 -18.37 1.02
C ASP A 129 -0.10 -18.01 -0.37
N TYR A 130 -0.74 -18.52 -1.42
CA TYR A 130 -0.24 -18.36 -2.79
C TYR A 130 -0.26 -16.89 -3.27
N PHE A 131 -1.16 -16.05 -2.74
CA PHE A 131 -1.23 -14.62 -3.05
C PHE A 131 -0.55 -13.76 -1.97
N TYR A 132 -0.82 -14.03 -0.69
CA TYR A 132 -0.34 -13.23 0.44
C TYR A 132 0.93 -13.79 1.10
N HIS A 133 2.04 -13.06 1.01
CA HIS A 133 3.27 -13.44 1.70
C HIS A 133 3.24 -13.18 3.22
N GLN A 134 2.38 -12.28 3.70
CA GLN A 134 2.38 -11.82 5.09
C GLN A 134 1.10 -12.15 5.90
N LEU A 135 0.20 -12.97 5.37
CA LEU A 135 -1.02 -13.44 6.05
C LEU A 135 -0.98 -14.95 6.32
N CYS A 136 -1.51 -15.38 7.47
CA CYS A 136 -1.82 -16.80 7.66
C CYS A 136 -3.04 -17.19 6.81
N GLN A 137 -3.25 -18.50 6.61
CA GLN A 137 -4.31 -19.03 5.72
C GLN A 137 -5.70 -18.46 6.03
N ASP A 138 -6.09 -18.39 7.31
CA ASP A 138 -7.41 -17.85 7.72
C ASP A 138 -7.56 -16.36 7.38
N CYS A 139 -6.53 -15.56 7.67
CA CYS A 139 -6.56 -14.13 7.35
C CYS A 139 -6.53 -13.90 5.83
N ALA A 140 -5.78 -14.71 5.08
CA ALA A 140 -5.75 -14.65 3.62
C ALA A 140 -7.12 -14.98 3.02
N ALA A 141 -7.81 -16.01 3.53
CA ALA A 141 -9.16 -16.38 3.11
C ALA A 141 -10.17 -15.26 3.39
N LEU A 142 -10.13 -14.65 4.58
CA LEU A 142 -10.98 -13.50 4.91
C LEU A 142 -10.73 -12.31 3.98
N ASN A 143 -9.47 -11.96 3.70
CA ASN A 143 -9.15 -10.83 2.84
C ASN A 143 -9.60 -11.09 1.40
N ARG A 144 -9.40 -12.31 0.86
CA ARG A 144 -9.95 -12.69 -0.46
C ARG A 144 -11.47 -12.54 -0.51
N ALA A 145 -12.19 -13.04 0.49
CA ALA A 145 -13.65 -12.88 0.54
C ALA A 145 -14.08 -11.40 0.57
N LYS A 146 -13.32 -10.54 1.23
CA LYS A 146 -13.62 -9.09 1.31
C LYS A 146 -13.26 -8.31 0.05
N ARG A 147 -12.27 -8.77 -0.74
CA ARG A 147 -11.95 -8.20 -2.06
C ARG A 147 -13.12 -8.27 -3.02
N ASP A 148 -13.80 -9.42 -3.04
CA ASP A 148 -14.91 -9.69 -3.97
C ASP A 148 -16.29 -9.34 -3.40
N ALA A 149 -16.37 -8.84 -2.15
CA ALA A 149 -17.63 -8.42 -1.56
C ALA A 149 -18.28 -7.26 -2.34
N GLY A 150 -19.59 -7.13 -2.28
CA GLY A 150 -20.31 -6.06 -2.98
C GLY A 150 -21.70 -5.88 -2.40
N ALA A 151 -22.39 -4.82 -2.82
CA ALA A 151 -23.78 -4.56 -2.50
C ALA A 151 -24.49 -3.99 -3.73
N ASP A 152 -25.81 -4.16 -3.85
CA ASP A 152 -26.55 -3.47 -4.90
C ASP A 152 -26.72 -1.99 -4.52
N LEU A 153 -26.03 -1.12 -5.24
CA LEU A 153 -26.07 0.32 -5.08
C LEU A 153 -26.84 1.02 -6.22
N THR A 154 -27.61 0.26 -7.01
CA THR A 154 -28.41 0.82 -8.11
C THR A 154 -29.28 1.97 -7.61
N GLY A 155 -29.16 3.12 -8.28
CA GLY A 155 -29.91 4.33 -7.96
C GLY A 155 -29.36 5.16 -6.79
N LYS A 156 -28.28 4.72 -6.13
CA LYS A 156 -27.60 5.50 -5.09
C LYS A 156 -26.58 6.46 -5.69
N ARG A 157 -26.32 7.56 -4.99
CA ARG A 157 -25.30 8.56 -5.33
C ARG A 157 -24.15 8.53 -4.32
N ALA A 158 -22.92 8.55 -4.83
CA ALA A 158 -21.71 8.52 -4.04
C ALA A 158 -20.77 9.69 -4.38
N LEU A 159 -20.21 10.34 -3.36
CA LEU A 159 -19.10 11.28 -3.48
C LEU A 159 -17.86 10.63 -2.90
N LEU A 160 -16.82 10.48 -3.72
CA LEU A 160 -15.53 9.93 -3.33
C LEU A 160 -14.41 10.94 -3.56
N THR A 161 -13.77 11.40 -2.49
CA THR A 161 -12.63 12.30 -2.64
C THR A 161 -11.36 11.56 -3.01
N GLY A 162 -10.59 12.08 -3.96
CA GLY A 162 -9.31 11.48 -4.38
C GLY A 162 -9.49 10.14 -5.12
N GLY A 163 -10.47 10.05 -6.03
CA GLY A 163 -10.83 8.80 -6.72
C GLY A 163 -10.01 8.46 -7.98
N ARG A 164 -9.02 9.29 -8.36
CA ARG A 164 -8.27 9.10 -9.62
C ARG A 164 -7.38 7.85 -9.66
N ALA A 165 -6.70 7.55 -8.56
CA ALA A 165 -5.60 6.59 -8.54
C ALA A 165 -5.50 5.88 -7.19
N LYS A 166 -4.64 4.84 -7.12
CA LYS A 166 -4.41 4.04 -5.92
C LYS A 166 -5.74 3.54 -5.31
N ILE A 167 -5.86 3.50 -3.97
CA ILE A 167 -7.05 3.00 -3.27
C ILE A 167 -8.33 3.69 -3.77
N GLY A 168 -8.28 5.00 -4.02
CA GLY A 168 -9.44 5.76 -4.48
C GLY A 168 -10.01 5.25 -5.80
N MET A 169 -9.15 4.89 -6.76
CA MET A 169 -9.62 4.31 -8.02
C MET A 169 -10.34 2.98 -7.80
N TYR A 170 -9.78 2.10 -6.99
CA TYR A 170 -10.40 0.80 -6.71
C TYR A 170 -11.70 0.93 -5.90
N ILE A 171 -11.85 1.94 -5.03
CA ILE A 171 -13.14 2.24 -4.38
C ILE A 171 -14.16 2.71 -5.43
N ALA A 172 -13.76 3.62 -6.33
CA ALA A 172 -14.64 4.12 -7.39
C ALA A 172 -15.14 2.99 -8.28
N LEU A 173 -14.24 2.08 -8.71
CA LEU A 173 -14.60 0.92 -9.52
C LEU A 173 -15.64 0.04 -8.81
N ARG A 174 -15.52 -0.18 -7.50
CA ARG A 174 -16.53 -0.94 -6.74
C ARG A 174 -17.87 -0.23 -6.72
N LEU A 175 -17.91 1.06 -6.40
CA LEU A 175 -19.14 1.85 -6.41
C LEU A 175 -19.85 1.79 -7.79
N LEU A 176 -19.09 1.95 -8.87
CA LEU A 176 -19.59 1.96 -10.24
C LEU A 176 -20.10 0.59 -10.69
N ARG A 177 -19.36 -0.48 -10.40
CA ARG A 177 -19.71 -1.88 -10.70
C ARG A 177 -20.90 -2.37 -9.89
N ASP A 178 -21.07 -1.85 -8.68
CA ASP A 178 -22.23 -2.09 -7.81
C ASP A 178 -23.45 -1.22 -8.18
N GLY A 179 -23.33 -0.33 -9.19
CA GLY A 179 -24.47 0.39 -9.78
C GLY A 179 -24.67 1.84 -9.32
N ALA A 180 -23.80 2.37 -8.45
CA ALA A 180 -23.93 3.75 -7.97
C ALA A 180 -23.59 4.79 -9.05
N HIS A 181 -24.27 5.93 -9.01
CA HIS A 181 -23.80 7.17 -9.62
C HIS A 181 -22.67 7.74 -8.76
N THR A 182 -21.48 7.86 -9.33
CA THR A 182 -20.27 8.15 -8.55
C THR A 182 -19.60 9.42 -9.04
N THR A 183 -19.57 10.44 -8.18
CA THR A 183 -18.75 11.64 -8.37
C THR A 183 -17.41 11.42 -7.68
N ILE A 184 -16.32 11.46 -8.44
CA ILE A 184 -14.96 11.41 -7.89
C ILE A 184 -14.30 12.79 -7.95
N THR A 185 -13.43 13.07 -6.98
CA THR A 185 -12.61 14.29 -7.01
C THR A 185 -11.15 13.99 -7.26
N THR A 186 -10.45 14.92 -7.94
CA THR A 186 -9.02 14.82 -8.22
C THR A 186 -8.43 16.16 -8.63
N ARG A 187 -7.10 16.32 -8.50
CA ARG A 187 -6.38 17.45 -9.09
C ARG A 187 -6.09 17.26 -10.59
N PHE A 188 -6.16 16.01 -11.08
CA PHE A 188 -5.84 15.62 -12.46
C PHE A 188 -7.05 14.91 -13.09
N PRO A 189 -8.09 15.65 -13.51
CA PRO A 189 -9.33 15.07 -14.03
C PRO A 189 -9.15 14.34 -15.37
N LYS A 190 -8.32 14.82 -16.30
CA LYS A 190 -8.14 14.12 -17.58
C LYS A 190 -7.40 12.79 -17.42
N ASP A 191 -6.41 12.72 -16.54
CA ASP A 191 -5.77 11.45 -16.18
C ASP A 191 -6.77 10.46 -15.57
N ALA A 192 -7.68 10.91 -14.70
CA ALA A 192 -8.74 10.05 -14.18
C ALA A 192 -9.61 9.50 -15.32
N ILE A 193 -10.07 10.35 -16.24
CA ILE A 193 -10.89 9.95 -17.38
C ILE A 193 -10.17 8.88 -18.23
N ARG A 194 -8.87 9.05 -18.50
CA ARG A 194 -8.07 8.06 -19.24
C ARG A 194 -8.04 6.71 -18.54
N ARG A 195 -7.80 6.69 -17.22
CA ARG A 195 -7.75 5.47 -16.41
C ARG A 195 -9.08 4.73 -16.38
N PHE A 196 -10.17 5.43 -16.08
CA PHE A 196 -11.49 4.81 -16.01
C PHE A 196 -11.94 4.29 -17.39
N LYS A 197 -11.67 5.04 -18.47
CA LYS A 197 -12.00 4.59 -19.83
C LYS A 197 -11.16 3.40 -20.30
N ALA A 198 -9.95 3.25 -19.78
CA ALA A 198 -9.08 2.11 -20.11
C ALA A 198 -9.53 0.79 -19.46
N MET A 199 -10.50 0.82 -18.55
CA MET A 199 -11.07 -0.41 -17.98
C MET A 199 -11.91 -1.14 -19.03
N ASP A 200 -11.72 -2.46 -19.10
CA ASP A 200 -12.41 -3.33 -20.08
C ASP A 200 -13.94 -3.24 -19.97
N ASP A 201 -14.45 -3.06 -18.75
CA ASP A 201 -15.89 -2.98 -18.42
C ASP A 201 -16.42 -1.54 -18.36
N SER A 202 -15.63 -0.54 -18.78
CA SER A 202 -15.99 0.88 -18.64
C SER A 202 -17.31 1.25 -19.33
N ALA A 203 -17.61 0.64 -20.48
CA ALA A 203 -18.85 0.91 -21.22
C ALA A 203 -20.12 0.67 -20.38
N ASP A 204 -20.07 -0.22 -19.38
CA ASP A 204 -21.23 -0.59 -18.54
C ASP A 204 -21.58 0.47 -17.48
N TRP A 205 -20.64 1.37 -17.17
CA TRP A 205 -20.79 2.30 -16.04
C TRP A 205 -20.21 3.70 -16.25
N ILE A 206 -19.49 3.97 -17.34
CA ILE A 206 -18.82 5.28 -17.56
C ILE A 206 -19.82 6.45 -17.56
N HIS A 207 -21.05 6.21 -18.01
CA HIS A 207 -22.16 7.17 -17.99
C HIS A 207 -22.64 7.53 -16.57
N ARG A 208 -22.29 6.74 -15.56
CA ARG A 208 -22.58 6.99 -14.13
C ARG A 208 -21.41 7.63 -13.38
N LEU A 209 -20.26 7.79 -14.03
CA LEU A 209 -19.10 8.47 -13.46
C LEU A 209 -19.16 9.96 -13.76
N GLU A 210 -18.88 10.77 -12.74
CA GLU A 210 -18.61 12.20 -12.85
C GLU A 210 -17.21 12.49 -12.26
N VAL A 211 -16.38 13.25 -12.97
CA VAL A 211 -15.02 13.59 -12.55
C VAL A 211 -14.91 15.09 -12.28
N VAL A 212 -14.66 15.46 -11.02
CA VAL A 212 -14.51 16.86 -10.60
C VAL A 212 -13.05 17.19 -10.33
N GLY A 213 -12.51 18.11 -11.13
CA GLY A 213 -11.22 18.75 -10.89
C GLY A 213 -11.29 19.73 -9.72
N ILE A 214 -10.53 19.49 -8.65
CA ILE A 214 -10.57 20.31 -7.43
C ILE A 214 -9.27 20.18 -6.62
N ASP A 215 -8.94 21.23 -5.87
CA ASP A 215 -7.90 21.21 -4.84
C ASP A 215 -8.51 21.31 -3.43
N LEU A 216 -8.48 20.21 -2.67
CA LEU A 216 -9.01 20.18 -1.30
C LEU A 216 -8.15 20.94 -0.29
N ARG A 217 -7.00 21.49 -0.70
CA ARG A 217 -6.26 22.48 0.08
C ARG A 217 -6.94 23.84 0.08
N ASP A 218 -7.88 24.08 -0.84
CA ASP A 218 -8.70 25.29 -0.88
C ASP A 218 -10.08 25.01 -0.28
N PRO A 219 -10.37 25.50 0.95
CA PRO A 219 -11.66 25.30 1.59
C PRO A 219 -12.84 25.85 0.79
N ALA A 220 -12.64 26.90 -0.01
CA ALA A 220 -13.71 27.48 -0.82
C ALA A 220 -14.19 26.49 -1.89
N GLN A 221 -13.26 25.70 -2.46
CA GLN A 221 -13.63 24.68 -3.42
C GLN A 221 -14.33 23.49 -2.75
N ALA A 222 -13.94 23.10 -1.53
CA ALA A 222 -14.65 22.06 -0.78
C ALA A 222 -16.10 22.48 -0.46
N VAL A 223 -16.31 23.77 -0.14
CA VAL A 223 -17.65 24.35 0.01
C VAL A 223 -18.43 24.30 -1.30
N ALA A 224 -17.85 24.77 -2.40
CA ALA A 224 -18.50 24.77 -3.72
C ALA A 224 -18.85 23.36 -4.21
N LEU A 225 -17.98 22.38 -3.95
CA LEU A 225 -18.26 20.97 -4.24
C LEU A 225 -19.45 20.46 -3.44
N ALA A 226 -19.50 20.76 -2.14
CA ALA A 226 -20.62 20.33 -1.30
C ALA A 226 -21.95 20.95 -1.77
N ASP A 227 -21.93 22.23 -2.15
CA ASP A 227 -23.11 22.93 -2.66
C ASP A 227 -23.59 22.28 -3.99
N GLN A 228 -22.68 22.04 -4.94
CA GLN A 228 -23.02 21.35 -6.21
C GLN A 228 -23.61 19.95 -5.99
N VAL A 229 -23.00 19.15 -5.11
CA VAL A 229 -23.45 17.78 -4.84
C VAL A 229 -24.83 17.78 -4.18
N ALA A 230 -25.08 18.70 -3.25
CA ALA A 230 -26.36 18.88 -2.57
C ALA A 230 -27.45 19.40 -3.53
N GLU A 231 -27.13 20.34 -4.42
CA GLU A 231 -28.05 20.85 -5.45
C GLU A 231 -28.50 19.76 -6.42
N ALA A 232 -27.63 18.80 -6.73
CA ALA A 232 -27.96 17.64 -7.55
C ALA A 232 -28.84 16.59 -6.82
N GLY A 233 -29.15 16.79 -5.54
CA GLY A 233 -30.14 16.00 -4.77
C GLY A 233 -29.55 15.19 -3.60
N PRO A 234 -30.27 14.16 -3.11
CA PRO A 234 -29.82 13.31 -2.00
C PRO A 234 -28.50 12.59 -2.26
N LEU A 235 -27.66 12.43 -1.24
CA LEU A 235 -26.37 11.75 -1.32
C LEU A 235 -26.33 10.54 -0.38
N ASP A 236 -26.21 9.32 -0.91
CA ASP A 236 -26.24 8.10 -0.10
C ASP A 236 -24.89 7.79 0.56
N ILE A 237 -23.79 8.11 -0.13
CA ILE A 237 -22.45 7.69 0.27
C ILE A 237 -21.48 8.88 0.16
N LEU A 238 -20.77 9.17 1.26
CA LEU A 238 -19.64 10.10 1.29
C LEU A 238 -18.39 9.34 1.75
N ILE A 239 -17.37 9.29 0.90
CA ILE A 239 -16.07 8.69 1.23
C ILE A 239 -15.00 9.78 1.20
N ASN A 240 -14.55 10.17 2.39
CA ASN A 240 -13.43 11.08 2.57
C ASN A 240 -12.12 10.28 2.48
N ASN A 241 -11.66 10.03 1.25
CA ASN A 241 -10.46 9.24 0.95
C ASN A 241 -9.22 10.09 0.65
N ALA A 242 -9.37 11.26 0.05
CA ALA A 242 -8.23 12.12 -0.28
C ALA A 242 -7.44 12.52 0.97
N THR A 243 -6.22 12.01 1.11
CA THR A 243 -5.30 12.42 2.18
C THR A 243 -3.88 12.61 1.68
N GLN A 244 -3.19 13.62 2.20
CA GLN A 244 -1.76 13.82 2.05
C GLN A 244 -1.02 13.17 3.23
N THR A 245 -0.13 12.23 2.90
CA THR A 245 0.77 11.59 3.88
C THR A 245 2.20 12.12 3.76
N VAL A 246 2.64 12.36 2.52
CA VAL A 246 3.93 12.94 2.16
C VAL A 246 3.72 14.03 1.12
N ARG A 247 4.39 15.16 1.26
CA ARG A 247 4.50 16.17 0.21
C ARG A 247 5.60 15.79 -0.78
N ARG A 248 5.22 15.56 -2.04
CA ARG A 248 6.13 15.26 -3.15
C ARG A 248 6.66 16.53 -3.79
N LEU A 249 7.83 16.46 -4.41
CA LEU A 249 8.35 17.57 -5.22
C LEU A 249 7.41 17.87 -6.40
N PRO A 250 7.30 19.14 -6.85
CA PRO A 250 6.53 19.50 -8.03
C PRO A 250 6.91 18.68 -9.28
N SER A 251 8.20 18.35 -9.44
CA SER A 251 8.72 17.54 -10.56
C SER A 251 8.15 16.12 -10.60
N ALA A 252 7.79 15.53 -9.46
CA ALA A 252 7.18 14.20 -9.41
C ALA A 252 5.82 14.15 -10.15
N TYR A 253 5.16 15.30 -10.33
CA TYR A 253 3.88 15.43 -11.02
C TYR A 253 3.99 15.83 -12.49
N ALA A 254 5.21 16.03 -13.03
CA ALA A 254 5.42 16.64 -14.34
C ALA A 254 4.64 15.93 -15.47
N ALA A 255 4.67 14.59 -15.50
CA ALA A 255 3.97 13.79 -16.50
C ALA A 255 2.44 13.95 -16.44
N LEU A 256 1.87 14.05 -15.23
CA LEU A 256 0.44 14.26 -15.04
C LEU A 256 0.02 15.65 -15.50
N VAL A 257 0.81 16.67 -15.16
CA VAL A 257 0.55 18.07 -15.53
C VAL A 257 0.57 18.24 -17.06
N GLU A 258 1.55 17.64 -17.73
CA GLU A 258 1.60 17.60 -19.19
C GLU A 258 0.36 16.87 -19.76
N GLY A 259 0.00 15.74 -19.16
CA GLY A 259 -1.17 14.95 -19.55
C GLY A 259 -2.52 15.67 -19.40
N GLU A 260 -2.64 16.64 -18.51
CA GLU A 260 -3.84 17.48 -18.39
C GLU A 260 -3.97 18.50 -19.53
N SER A 261 -2.90 18.80 -20.27
CA SER A 261 -2.97 19.61 -21.48
C SER A 261 -3.26 18.78 -22.74
N ALA A 262 -2.94 17.48 -22.72
CA ALA A 262 -3.19 16.57 -23.83
C ALA A 262 -4.70 16.33 -24.10
N PRO A 263 -5.09 15.98 -25.34
CA PRO A 263 -6.46 15.62 -25.67
C PRO A 263 -6.90 14.34 -24.94
N LEU A 264 -8.22 14.18 -24.76
CA LEU A 264 -8.83 12.98 -24.23
C LEU A 264 -9.04 11.93 -25.33
N PRO A 265 -9.05 10.63 -24.98
CA PRO A 265 -9.37 9.56 -25.92
C PRO A 265 -10.80 9.68 -26.48
N ALA A 266 -10.98 9.39 -27.78
CA ALA A 266 -12.26 9.46 -28.48
C ALA A 266 -13.31 8.47 -27.95
N GLY A 267 -14.60 8.73 -28.17
CA GLY A 267 -15.72 7.91 -27.70
C GLY A 267 -16.46 8.54 -26.51
N GLU A 268 -17.35 7.78 -25.87
CA GLU A 268 -18.09 8.25 -24.68
C GLU A 268 -17.11 8.60 -23.55
N LEU A 269 -17.42 9.70 -22.85
CA LEU A 269 -16.63 10.23 -21.74
C LEU A 269 -17.57 10.50 -20.57
N PRO A 270 -17.09 10.33 -19.32
CA PRO A 270 -17.88 10.71 -18.16
C PRO A 270 -18.09 12.23 -18.13
N ALA A 271 -19.13 12.67 -17.41
CA ALA A 271 -19.30 14.07 -17.09
C ALA A 271 -18.06 14.57 -16.33
N HIS A 272 -17.56 15.76 -16.67
CA HIS A 272 -16.42 16.33 -15.97
C HIS A 272 -16.39 17.84 -16.04
N HIS A 273 -15.90 18.45 -14.96
CA HIS A 273 -15.69 19.89 -14.85
C HIS A 273 -14.62 20.19 -13.80
N VAL A 274 -14.24 21.46 -13.67
CA VAL A 274 -13.26 21.93 -12.69
C VAL A 274 -13.91 23.00 -11.81
N ILE A 275 -13.73 22.90 -10.50
CA ILE A 275 -14.11 23.94 -9.53
C ILE A 275 -12.88 24.82 -9.27
N GLY A 276 -13.05 26.14 -9.37
CA GLY A 276 -11.93 27.07 -9.30
C GLY A 276 -11.09 27.09 -10.57
N ALA A 277 -9.88 27.65 -10.48
CA ALA A 277 -8.93 27.56 -11.60
C ALA A 277 -8.15 26.25 -11.52
N PHE A 278 -7.97 25.57 -12.66
CA PHE A 278 -6.97 24.52 -12.77
C PHE A 278 -5.62 25.11 -12.29
N ASN A 279 -4.93 24.44 -11.38
CA ASN A 279 -3.74 24.94 -10.67
C ASN A 279 -3.94 26.09 -9.64
N SER A 280 -5.16 26.42 -9.19
CA SER A 280 -5.34 27.48 -8.17
C SER A 280 -4.68 27.19 -6.82
N GLY A 281 -4.28 25.95 -6.56
CA GLY A 281 -3.37 25.57 -5.48
C GLY A 281 -2.17 24.78 -5.96
N ALA A 282 -1.83 24.80 -7.26
CA ALA A 282 -0.66 24.10 -7.76
C ALA A 282 0.56 24.46 -6.91
N VAL A 283 1.20 23.40 -6.44
CA VAL A 283 2.56 23.35 -5.90
C VAL A 283 3.35 24.55 -6.41
N ASP A 284 3.62 25.52 -5.53
CA ASP A 284 4.38 26.73 -5.85
C ASP A 284 5.54 26.40 -6.80
N GLY A 285 5.58 27.06 -7.96
CA GLY A 285 6.70 26.95 -8.90
C GLY A 285 6.51 26.06 -10.14
N LEU A 286 5.34 25.43 -10.35
CA LEU A 286 5.13 24.55 -11.51
C LEU A 286 5.06 25.25 -12.88
N ALA A 287 4.73 26.54 -12.93
CA ALA A 287 4.84 27.34 -14.15
C ALA A 287 6.30 27.49 -14.64
N ALA A 288 7.29 27.13 -13.81
CA ALA A 288 8.72 27.26 -14.09
C ALA A 288 9.45 25.93 -14.30
N LEU A 289 8.75 24.78 -14.23
CA LEU A 289 9.39 23.50 -14.57
C LEU A 289 9.54 23.41 -16.10
N PRO A 290 10.73 23.06 -16.62
CA PRO A 290 10.90 22.82 -18.05
C PRO A 290 9.89 21.77 -18.52
N VAL A 291 9.18 22.05 -19.61
CA VAL A 291 8.42 21.04 -20.35
C VAL A 291 9.46 20.03 -20.88
N GLY A 292 9.45 18.81 -20.35
CA GLY A 292 10.33 17.71 -20.74
C GLY A 292 10.82 16.92 -19.52
N THR A 293 10.72 15.59 -19.48
CA THR A 293 11.69 14.75 -20.21
C THR A 293 11.34 13.24 -20.25
N ASN A 294 10.08 12.83 -20.14
CA ASN A 294 9.77 11.40 -20.32
C ASN A 294 9.37 11.01 -21.74
N GLY A 295 8.95 11.96 -22.60
CA GLY A 295 8.49 11.64 -23.97
C GLY A 295 7.34 10.62 -24.02
N LEU A 296 6.72 10.32 -22.87
CA LEU A 296 5.59 9.42 -22.72
C LEU A 296 4.34 10.21 -23.03
N ASP A 297 3.50 9.68 -23.91
CA ASP A 297 2.18 10.24 -24.12
C ASP A 297 1.31 10.09 -22.86
N ALA A 298 0.29 10.94 -22.74
CA ALA A 298 -0.58 10.99 -21.56
C ALA A 298 -1.38 9.70 -21.33
N GLN A 299 -1.68 8.93 -22.39
CA GLN A 299 -2.35 7.65 -22.24
C GLN A 299 -1.40 6.59 -21.70
N LYS A 300 -0.15 6.59 -22.16
CA LYS A 300 0.89 5.68 -21.70
C LYS A 300 1.18 5.84 -20.22
N VAL A 301 1.18 7.07 -19.69
CA VAL A 301 1.32 7.32 -18.25
C VAL A 301 0.16 6.69 -17.47
N ALA A 302 -1.08 6.83 -17.95
CA ALA A 302 -2.24 6.20 -17.34
C ALA A 302 -2.11 4.67 -17.38
N ASP A 303 -1.78 4.08 -18.53
CA ASP A 303 -1.66 2.63 -18.70
C ASP A 303 -0.56 2.02 -17.83
N LEU A 304 0.61 2.66 -17.73
CA LEU A 304 1.72 2.19 -16.88
C LEU A 304 1.35 2.22 -15.40
N ALA A 305 0.52 3.17 -14.98
CA ALA A 305 0.10 3.30 -13.60
C ALA A 305 -1.01 2.31 -13.18
N LEU A 306 -1.55 1.51 -14.11
CA LEU A 306 -2.61 0.53 -13.85
C LEU A 306 -2.08 -0.90 -13.67
N VAL A 307 -0.81 -1.15 -13.93
CA VAL A 307 -0.21 -2.47 -13.80
C VAL A 307 1.11 -2.40 -13.03
N ALA A 308 1.40 -3.45 -12.28
CA ALA A 308 2.60 -3.57 -11.47
C ALA A 308 3.87 -3.69 -12.33
N GLY A 309 5.03 -3.63 -11.68
CA GLY A 309 6.34 -3.72 -12.34
C GLY A 309 6.81 -2.41 -13.00
N ASN A 310 5.95 -1.41 -13.19
CA ASN A 310 6.32 -0.08 -13.72
C ASN A 310 7.03 0.82 -12.73
N ALA A 311 7.17 0.37 -11.48
CA ALA A 311 7.93 1.00 -10.42
C ALA A 311 8.97 0.02 -9.82
N SER A 312 9.61 -0.84 -10.64
CA SER A 312 10.65 -1.77 -10.17
C SER A 312 11.93 -1.05 -9.72
N VAL A 313 12.87 -1.75 -9.05
CA VAL A 313 14.14 -1.15 -8.57
C VAL A 313 14.89 -0.59 -9.77
N ALA A 314 15.01 -1.39 -10.83
CA ALA A 314 15.70 -1.00 -12.06
C ALA A 314 15.11 0.28 -12.67
N ARG A 315 13.78 0.39 -12.74
CA ARG A 315 13.09 1.57 -13.29
C ARG A 315 13.17 2.81 -12.41
N HIS A 316 13.31 2.63 -11.10
CA HIS A 316 13.60 3.76 -10.22
C HIS A 316 15.03 4.27 -10.43
N LEU A 317 15.99 3.37 -10.60
CA LEU A 317 17.40 3.71 -10.83
C LEU A 317 17.65 4.36 -12.20
N ASP A 318 16.88 3.98 -13.23
CA ASP A 318 16.96 4.59 -14.57
C ASP A 318 16.10 5.87 -14.74
N GLY A 319 15.28 6.21 -13.74
CA GLY A 319 14.40 7.38 -13.74
C GLY A 319 13.12 7.25 -14.56
N THR A 320 12.82 6.07 -15.11
CA THR A 320 11.65 5.82 -15.98
C THR A 320 10.44 5.25 -15.25
N ALA A 321 10.56 4.97 -13.95
CA ALA A 321 9.48 4.43 -13.16
C ALA A 321 8.23 5.34 -13.17
N ILE A 322 7.07 4.71 -13.28
CA ILE A 322 5.76 5.32 -13.10
C ILE A 322 5.05 4.52 -12.01
N ASP A 323 4.77 5.19 -10.90
CA ASP A 323 4.06 4.57 -9.77
C ASP A 323 2.56 4.42 -10.07
N ALA A 324 1.81 3.73 -9.21
CA ALA A 324 0.36 3.53 -9.36
C ALA A 324 -0.43 4.86 -9.31
N GLY A 325 0.19 5.91 -8.79
CA GLY A 325 -0.29 7.29 -8.83
C GLY A 325 0.01 8.01 -10.14
N GLY A 326 0.74 7.43 -11.08
CA GLY A 326 1.22 8.11 -12.29
C GLY A 326 2.36 9.10 -12.04
N LEU A 327 3.03 9.00 -10.88
CA LEU A 327 4.14 9.87 -10.51
C LEU A 327 5.47 9.29 -11.01
N VAL A 328 6.37 10.19 -11.41
CA VAL A 328 7.78 9.85 -11.66
C VAL A 328 8.55 9.81 -10.34
N PRO A 329 9.77 9.22 -10.29
CA PRO A 329 10.51 9.08 -9.03
C PRO A 329 10.75 10.41 -8.33
N ASP A 330 10.26 10.52 -7.11
CA ASP A 330 10.52 11.62 -6.20
C ASP A 330 11.87 11.39 -5.50
N VAL A 331 12.97 11.73 -6.19
CA VAL A 331 14.35 11.42 -5.77
C VAL A 331 14.81 12.36 -4.67
N VAL A 332 14.46 12.02 -3.42
CA VAL A 332 14.83 12.77 -2.21
C VAL A 332 15.40 11.86 -1.12
N ASP A 333 16.35 12.38 -0.35
CA ASP A 333 16.96 11.71 0.82
C ASP A 333 16.06 11.75 2.06
N THR A 334 15.12 12.70 2.11
CA THR A 334 14.22 12.91 3.24
C THR A 334 12.86 13.36 2.76
N ASN A 335 11.83 13.00 3.52
CA ASN A 335 10.47 13.45 3.32
C ASN A 335 9.72 13.41 4.65
N THR A 336 8.49 13.92 4.64
CA THR A 336 7.58 14.03 5.79
C THR A 336 7.46 12.76 6.61
N TRP A 337 7.54 11.59 5.97
CA TRP A 337 7.38 10.29 6.61
C TRP A 337 8.42 10.06 7.72
N VAL A 338 9.64 10.52 7.51
CA VAL A 338 10.76 10.37 8.46
C VAL A 338 11.06 11.64 9.24
N GLN A 339 10.51 12.78 8.83
CA GLN A 339 10.78 14.10 9.44
C GLN A 339 10.14 14.26 10.82
N THR A 340 10.89 14.89 11.73
CA THR A 340 10.45 15.26 13.09
C THR A 340 9.77 16.64 13.12
N ILE A 341 9.24 17.03 14.28
CA ILE A 341 8.41 18.25 14.43
C ILE A 341 9.05 19.55 13.94
N GLU A 342 10.36 19.71 14.09
CA GLU A 342 11.12 20.89 13.65
C GLU A 342 11.40 20.92 12.14
N GLN A 343 11.28 19.77 11.48
CA GLN A 343 11.58 19.59 10.06
C GLN A 343 10.35 19.76 9.17
N ILE A 344 9.14 19.69 9.73
CA ILE A 344 7.89 19.87 8.98
C ILE A 344 7.70 21.35 8.65
N SER A 345 7.63 21.68 7.36
CA SER A 345 7.37 23.06 6.93
C SER A 345 5.95 23.53 7.32
N PRO A 346 5.75 24.82 7.66
CA PRO A 346 4.42 25.35 7.93
C PRO A 346 3.43 25.16 6.77
N VAL A 347 3.90 25.25 5.52
CA VAL A 347 3.05 25.05 4.34
C VAL A 347 2.55 23.61 4.31
N GLU A 348 3.45 22.62 4.44
CA GLU A 348 3.04 21.22 4.44
C GLU A 348 2.13 20.86 5.63
N LEU A 349 2.39 21.41 6.82
CA LEU A 349 1.50 21.25 7.97
C LEU A 349 0.07 21.69 7.61
N LEU A 350 -0.08 22.87 7.01
CA LEU A 350 -1.37 23.41 6.59
C LEU A 350 -2.01 22.56 5.49
N GLU A 351 -1.27 22.19 4.45
CA GLU A 351 -1.79 21.32 3.38
C GLU A 351 -2.31 19.98 3.92
N THR A 352 -1.56 19.38 4.84
CA THR A 352 -1.94 18.12 5.50
C THR A 352 -3.23 18.30 6.29
N GLN A 353 -3.36 19.39 7.05
CA GLN A 353 -4.57 19.69 7.82
C GLN A 353 -5.77 19.96 6.91
N LEU A 354 -5.56 20.73 5.84
CA LEU A 354 -6.62 21.14 4.91
C LEU A 354 -7.19 19.93 4.18
N CYS A 355 -6.35 19.08 3.59
CA CYS A 355 -6.78 17.86 2.91
C CYS A 355 -7.33 16.80 3.87
N ASN A 356 -6.62 16.51 4.96
CA ASN A 356 -6.93 15.32 5.76
C ASN A 356 -8.04 15.57 6.77
N TYR A 357 -8.32 16.81 7.16
CA TYR A 357 -9.29 17.15 8.21
C TYR A 357 -10.29 18.23 7.77
N THR A 358 -9.81 19.41 7.36
CA THR A 358 -10.69 20.56 7.13
C THR A 358 -11.69 20.31 5.99
N ALA A 359 -11.23 19.81 4.84
CA ALA A 359 -12.10 19.49 3.73
C ALA A 359 -13.12 18.38 4.07
N PRO A 360 -12.73 17.21 4.62
CA PRO A 360 -13.68 16.22 5.13
C PRO A 360 -14.72 16.78 6.10
N PHE A 361 -14.29 17.63 7.06
CA PHE A 361 -15.19 18.26 8.02
C PHE A 361 -16.23 19.15 7.33
N ILE A 362 -15.80 19.98 6.37
CA ILE A 362 -16.69 20.84 5.57
C ILE A 362 -17.69 19.98 4.80
N LEU A 363 -17.23 18.93 4.11
CA LEU A 363 -18.08 18.05 3.31
C LEU A 363 -19.14 17.37 4.19
N ILE A 364 -18.74 16.78 5.31
CA ILE A 364 -19.66 16.14 6.27
C ILE A 364 -20.71 17.14 6.75
N SER A 365 -20.28 18.33 7.18
CA SER A 365 -21.17 19.36 7.72
C SER A 365 -22.18 19.84 6.68
N LYS A 366 -21.74 20.16 5.47
CA LYS A 366 -22.61 20.73 4.43
C LYS A 366 -23.50 19.70 3.75
N LEU A 367 -23.04 18.45 3.62
CA LEU A 367 -23.80 17.39 2.95
C LEU A 367 -24.77 16.66 3.88
N ARG A 368 -24.69 16.88 5.20
CA ARG A 368 -25.54 16.19 6.20
C ARG A 368 -27.03 16.18 5.83
N THR A 369 -27.59 17.32 5.42
CA THR A 369 -29.02 17.41 5.06
C THR A 369 -29.36 16.54 3.83
N ALA A 370 -28.52 16.57 2.80
CA ALA A 370 -28.71 15.75 1.60
C ALA A 370 -28.56 14.25 1.91
N MET A 371 -27.68 13.90 2.86
CA MET A 371 -27.51 12.52 3.32
C MET A 371 -28.67 12.02 4.17
N ALA A 372 -29.19 12.86 5.07
CA ALA A 372 -30.39 12.55 5.84
C ALA A 372 -31.60 12.31 4.92
N GLU A 373 -31.71 13.08 3.83
CA GLU A 373 -32.74 12.85 2.82
C GLU A 373 -32.56 11.52 2.08
N ALA A 374 -31.32 11.16 1.73
CA ALA A 374 -31.01 9.87 1.10
C ALA A 374 -31.39 8.71 2.01
N ALA A 375 -30.99 8.77 3.29
CA ALA A 375 -31.32 7.74 4.27
C ALA A 375 -32.83 7.54 4.45
N ARG A 376 -33.64 8.62 4.40
CA ARG A 376 -35.11 8.53 4.45
C ARG A 376 -35.74 7.86 3.22
N LYS A 377 -35.09 7.95 2.05
CA LYS A 377 -35.58 7.41 0.78
C LYS A 377 -35.05 6.00 0.48
N ALA A 378 -33.86 5.68 0.96
CA ALA A 378 -33.21 4.41 0.71
C ALA A 378 -34.00 3.24 1.32
N SER A 379 -34.07 2.12 0.60
CA SER A 379 -34.63 0.86 1.12
C SER A 379 -33.91 0.36 2.37
N SER A 380 -32.60 0.61 2.45
CA SER A 380 -31.79 0.30 3.63
C SER A 380 -32.07 1.24 4.81
N GLY A 381 -32.75 2.38 4.60
CA GLY A 381 -33.02 3.37 5.65
C GLY A 381 -31.76 4.05 6.19
N ARG A 382 -30.69 4.10 5.40
CA ARG A 382 -29.32 4.45 5.80
C ARG A 382 -28.61 5.26 4.73
N SER A 383 -27.64 6.06 5.18
CA SER A 383 -26.60 6.66 4.35
C SER A 383 -25.24 6.51 5.06
N TYR A 384 -24.13 6.69 4.35
CA TYR A 384 -22.81 6.27 4.83
C TYR A 384 -21.78 7.39 4.72
N VAL A 385 -21.09 7.68 5.82
CA VAL A 385 -19.86 8.47 5.82
C VAL A 385 -18.69 7.54 6.15
N VAL A 386 -17.72 7.45 5.26
CA VAL A 386 -16.48 6.69 5.49
C VAL A 386 -15.29 7.65 5.47
N ASN A 387 -14.64 7.80 6.62
CA ASN A 387 -13.44 8.60 6.78
C ASN A 387 -12.20 7.69 6.68
N VAL A 388 -11.43 7.81 5.60
CA VAL A 388 -10.20 7.03 5.44
C VAL A 388 -9.13 7.53 6.42
N SER A 389 -8.84 6.68 7.39
CA SER A 389 -7.89 6.93 8.46
C SER A 389 -6.76 5.90 8.38
N ALA A 390 -5.94 5.82 9.42
CA ALA A 390 -4.87 4.85 9.53
C ALA A 390 -4.43 4.68 11.00
N MET A 391 -3.56 3.71 11.26
CA MET A 391 -2.91 3.51 12.56
C MET A 391 -2.14 4.74 13.08
N GLU A 392 -1.78 5.67 12.20
CA GLU A 392 -1.19 6.98 12.50
C GLU A 392 -2.12 7.87 13.34
N GLY A 393 -3.44 7.73 13.16
CA GLY A 393 -4.45 8.47 13.92
C GLY A 393 -4.82 7.84 15.28
N VAL A 394 -4.23 6.70 15.63
CA VAL A 394 -4.55 5.97 16.86
C VAL A 394 -3.71 6.49 18.04
N PHE A 395 -4.36 6.84 19.15
CA PHE A 395 -3.67 7.30 20.37
C PHE A 395 -3.13 6.13 21.20
N GLY A 396 -3.90 5.07 21.38
CA GLY A 396 -3.58 3.95 22.29
C GLY A 396 -2.51 2.98 21.80
N ARG A 397 -1.57 3.41 20.93
CA ARG A 397 -0.55 2.53 20.33
C ARG A 397 0.68 2.42 21.22
N GLY A 398 1.13 1.20 21.49
CA GLY A 398 2.28 0.93 22.40
C GLY A 398 3.63 1.47 21.90
N TYR A 399 3.79 1.66 20.59
CA TYR A 399 4.96 2.32 20.00
C TYR A 399 4.52 3.29 18.90
N LYS A 400 5.05 4.51 18.94
CA LYS A 400 4.87 5.55 17.92
C LYS A 400 6.23 6.22 17.68
N GLY A 401 6.69 6.25 16.43
CA GLY A 401 7.92 6.93 16.06
C GLY A 401 7.78 8.45 16.11
N ALA A 402 8.89 9.18 15.98
CA ALA A 402 8.90 10.64 15.96
C ALA A 402 8.57 11.27 14.59
N GLY A 403 8.53 10.45 13.53
CA GLY A 403 8.25 10.89 12.16
C GLY A 403 6.80 11.32 11.93
N HIS A 404 6.57 12.10 10.86
CA HIS A 404 5.24 12.49 10.34
C HIS A 404 4.22 12.97 11.41
N PRO A 405 4.60 13.85 12.36
CA PRO A 405 3.71 14.26 13.44
C PRO A 405 2.45 15.01 12.94
N ASN A 406 2.56 15.77 11.84
CA ASN A 406 1.44 16.45 11.17
C ASN A 406 0.39 15.45 10.64
N THR A 407 0.81 14.39 9.95
CA THR A 407 -0.09 13.35 9.44
C THR A 407 -0.75 12.59 10.57
N ASN A 408 0.03 12.23 11.61
CA ASN A 408 -0.49 11.61 12.83
C ASN A 408 -1.61 12.47 13.47
N ALA A 409 -1.35 13.76 13.66
CA ALA A 409 -2.32 14.69 14.26
C ALA A 409 -3.59 14.85 13.40
N ALA A 410 -3.46 14.98 12.08
CA ALA A 410 -4.60 15.16 11.20
C ALA A 410 -5.48 13.90 11.11
N LYS A 411 -4.88 12.70 11.06
CA LYS A 411 -5.61 11.42 11.10
C LYS A 411 -6.32 11.22 12.45
N ALA A 412 -5.67 11.62 13.55
CA ALA A 412 -6.28 11.59 14.88
C ALA A 412 -7.46 12.58 15.00
N ALA A 413 -7.36 13.76 14.39
CA ALA A 413 -8.45 14.72 14.34
C ALA A 413 -9.68 14.15 13.62
N MET A 414 -9.50 13.48 12.49
CA MET A 414 -10.62 12.80 11.79
C MET A 414 -11.21 11.63 12.57
N ASN A 415 -10.38 10.85 13.27
CA ASN A 415 -10.89 9.82 14.18
C ASN A 415 -11.76 10.43 15.28
N MET A 416 -11.36 11.60 15.81
CA MET A 416 -12.15 12.31 16.81
C MET A 416 -13.49 12.83 16.24
N VAL A 417 -13.53 13.29 14.99
CA VAL A 417 -14.78 13.68 14.32
C VAL A 417 -15.75 12.49 14.28
N THR A 418 -15.30 11.33 13.80
CA THR A 418 -16.12 10.10 13.80
C THR A 418 -16.59 9.76 15.21
N ARG A 419 -15.68 9.72 16.19
CA ARG A 419 -16.00 9.35 17.56
C ARG A 419 -17.00 10.31 18.23
N THR A 420 -16.95 11.59 17.87
CA THR A 420 -17.78 12.64 18.48
C THR A 420 -19.17 12.70 17.85
N SER A 421 -19.24 12.69 16.52
CA SER A 421 -20.48 13.04 15.80
C SER A 421 -21.31 11.84 15.36
N ALA A 422 -20.70 10.65 15.24
CA ALA A 422 -21.38 9.51 14.60
C ALA A 422 -22.65 9.05 15.34
N GLN A 423 -22.66 9.04 16.67
CA GLN A 423 -23.83 8.63 17.45
C GLN A 423 -25.01 9.58 17.21
N GLU A 424 -24.76 10.89 17.29
CA GLU A 424 -25.78 11.91 17.08
C GLU A 424 -26.34 11.89 15.65
N MET A 425 -25.47 11.76 14.65
CA MET A 425 -25.89 11.68 13.25
C MET A 425 -26.64 10.38 12.92
N PHE A 426 -26.34 9.28 13.62
CA PHE A 426 -27.11 8.04 13.49
C PHE A 426 -28.51 8.18 14.10
N ASP A 427 -28.60 8.70 15.32
CA ASP A 427 -29.87 8.80 16.06
C ASP A 427 -30.85 9.76 15.39
N THR A 428 -30.34 10.85 14.80
CA THR A 428 -31.16 11.91 14.20
C THR A 428 -31.43 11.69 12.71
N ASP A 429 -30.43 11.24 11.94
CA ASP A 429 -30.47 11.25 10.48
C ASP A 429 -30.22 9.88 9.84
N ARG A 430 -29.99 8.82 10.63
CA ARG A 430 -29.62 7.47 10.15
C ARG A 430 -28.37 7.47 9.25
N ILE A 431 -27.41 8.35 9.57
CA ILE A 431 -26.11 8.42 8.87
C ILE A 431 -25.09 7.58 9.63
N LEU A 432 -24.56 6.55 9.01
CA LEU A 432 -23.56 5.65 9.60
C LEU A 432 -22.16 6.20 9.28
N MET A 433 -21.53 6.83 10.27
CA MET A 433 -20.18 7.39 10.13
C MET A 433 -19.13 6.47 10.74
N THR A 434 -18.11 6.10 9.95
CA THR A 434 -16.98 5.25 10.37
C THR A 434 -15.63 5.87 10.02
N SER A 435 -14.60 5.51 10.78
CA SER A 435 -13.20 5.73 10.40
C SER A 435 -12.59 4.39 10.02
N VAL A 436 -11.82 4.31 8.94
CA VAL A 436 -11.31 3.02 8.42
C VAL A 436 -9.82 3.07 8.18
N ASP A 437 -9.08 2.11 8.76
CA ASP A 437 -7.69 1.81 8.43
C ASP A 437 -7.63 0.97 7.14
N THR A 438 -6.86 1.44 6.16
CA THR A 438 -6.65 0.74 4.88
C THR A 438 -5.69 -0.44 5.00
N GLY A 439 -5.03 -0.61 6.14
CA GLY A 439 -3.91 -1.52 6.29
C GLY A 439 -2.64 -1.01 5.61
N TRP A 440 -1.56 -1.77 5.74
CA TRP A 440 -0.26 -1.39 5.21
C TRP A 440 -0.13 -1.83 3.76
N ILE A 441 -0.38 -0.89 2.85
CA ILE A 441 -0.37 -1.12 1.41
C ILE A 441 0.81 -0.47 0.69
N THR A 442 1.37 0.63 1.23
CA THR A 442 2.37 1.46 0.54
C THR A 442 3.58 1.71 1.46
N ASP A 443 4.76 1.91 0.85
CA ASP A 443 5.95 2.43 1.53
C ASP A 443 6.15 3.92 1.23
N GLU A 444 6.00 4.74 2.27
CA GLU A 444 6.10 6.21 2.17
C GLU A 444 7.50 6.75 2.49
N ARG A 445 8.48 5.87 2.76
CA ARG A 445 9.86 6.28 3.00
C ARG A 445 10.47 7.04 1.81
N PRO A 446 11.51 7.86 2.05
CA PRO A 446 12.26 8.55 1.00
C PRO A 446 12.84 7.55 -0.01
N HIS A 447 13.20 8.06 -1.20
CA HIS A 447 13.54 7.26 -2.37
C HIS A 447 14.61 6.20 -2.08
N PHE A 448 15.76 6.60 -1.53
CA PHE A 448 16.88 5.69 -1.30
C PHE A 448 16.59 4.63 -0.23
N ASP A 449 15.87 5.01 0.84
CA ASP A 449 15.47 4.07 1.88
C ASP A 449 14.48 3.04 1.37
N LYS A 450 13.52 3.47 0.54
CA LYS A 450 12.56 2.59 -0.12
C LYS A 450 13.28 1.55 -0.98
N LEU A 451 14.22 1.99 -1.84
CA LEU A 451 14.96 1.08 -2.72
C LEU A 451 15.83 0.10 -1.94
N ARG A 452 16.59 0.57 -0.96
CA ARG A 452 17.43 -0.29 -0.11
C ARG A 452 16.60 -1.39 0.56
N LEU A 453 15.42 -1.03 1.07
CA LEU A 453 14.56 -2.00 1.75
C LEU A 453 13.90 -2.97 0.79
N ALA A 454 13.52 -2.52 -0.41
CA ALA A 454 13.07 -3.41 -1.47
C ALA A 454 14.16 -4.44 -1.86
N GLU A 455 15.42 -4.02 -1.98
CA GLU A 455 16.56 -4.92 -2.21
C GLU A 455 16.77 -5.94 -1.07
N GLU A 456 16.50 -5.52 0.17
CA GLU A 456 16.48 -6.38 1.36
C GLU A 456 15.25 -7.33 1.41
N GLY A 457 14.32 -7.21 0.46
CA GLY A 457 13.13 -8.06 0.32
C GLY A 457 11.90 -7.58 1.10
N PHE A 458 11.83 -6.28 1.41
CA PHE A 458 10.64 -5.67 2.03
C PHE A 458 9.54 -5.44 0.99
N HIS A 459 8.33 -5.91 1.31
CA HIS A 459 7.10 -5.61 0.57
C HIS A 459 5.96 -5.31 1.55
N ALA A 460 5.07 -4.40 1.16
CA ALA A 460 3.86 -4.13 1.94
C ALA A 460 2.95 -5.38 1.96
N PRO A 461 2.37 -5.75 3.11
CA PRO A 461 1.63 -7.01 3.26
C PRO A 461 0.32 -7.10 2.46
N LEU A 462 -0.23 -5.95 2.08
CA LEU A 462 -1.52 -5.81 1.39
C LEU A 462 -1.32 -4.94 0.14
N ASP A 463 -2.32 -4.89 -0.73
CA ASP A 463 -2.29 -4.07 -1.95
C ASP A 463 -3.45 -3.07 -2.05
N LEU A 464 -3.56 -2.39 -3.20
CA LEU A 464 -4.59 -1.38 -3.46
C LEU A 464 -6.01 -1.92 -3.36
N VAL A 465 -6.25 -3.14 -3.85
CA VAL A 465 -7.58 -3.79 -3.80
C VAL A 465 -7.95 -4.11 -2.35
N ASP A 466 -6.99 -4.59 -1.56
CA ASP A 466 -7.19 -4.84 -0.13
C ASP A 466 -7.51 -3.57 0.67
N GLY A 467 -6.84 -2.46 0.32
CA GLY A 467 -7.10 -1.14 0.90
C GLY A 467 -8.50 -0.65 0.57
N ALA A 468 -8.90 -0.72 -0.70
CA ALA A 468 -10.26 -0.38 -1.14
C ALA A 468 -11.32 -1.28 -0.50
N ALA A 469 -11.02 -2.58 -0.35
CA ALA A 469 -11.91 -3.54 0.27
C ALA A 469 -12.28 -3.15 1.70
N ARG A 470 -11.32 -2.64 2.48
CA ARG A 470 -11.53 -2.17 3.86
C ARG A 470 -12.41 -0.94 3.90
N VAL A 471 -12.12 0.07 3.07
CA VAL A 471 -12.88 1.33 3.04
C VAL A 471 -14.33 1.10 2.63
N TYR A 472 -14.58 0.15 1.73
CA TYR A 472 -15.93 -0.15 1.24
C TYR A 472 -16.74 -1.07 2.18
N ASP A 473 -16.07 -1.87 3.03
CA ASP A 473 -16.72 -2.85 3.92
C ASP A 473 -17.89 -2.29 4.77
N PRO A 474 -17.82 -1.08 5.35
CA PRO A 474 -18.94 -0.53 6.13
C PRO A 474 -20.20 -0.32 5.30
N ILE A 475 -20.05 0.02 4.00
CA ILE A 475 -21.18 0.21 3.08
C ILE A 475 -21.82 -1.14 2.80
N VAL A 476 -21.01 -2.16 2.46
CA VAL A 476 -21.50 -3.52 2.19
C VAL A 476 -22.25 -4.09 3.39
N ARG A 477 -21.69 -3.95 4.60
CA ARG A 477 -22.33 -4.43 5.83
C ARG A 477 -23.58 -3.64 6.18
N GLY A 478 -23.56 -2.33 5.94
CA GLY A 478 -24.71 -1.45 6.11
C GLY A 478 -25.88 -1.82 5.21
N GLU A 479 -25.63 -2.08 3.93
CA GLU A 479 -26.64 -2.55 2.98
C GLU A 479 -27.13 -3.96 3.32
N ALA A 480 -26.30 -4.79 3.98
CA ALA A 480 -26.70 -6.07 4.56
C ALA A 480 -27.46 -5.94 5.90
N GLY A 481 -27.69 -4.72 6.40
CA GLY A 481 -28.50 -4.43 7.58
C GLY A 481 -27.74 -4.24 8.89
N GLU A 482 -26.40 -4.18 8.86
CA GLU A 482 -25.58 -3.95 10.06
C GLU A 482 -25.37 -2.45 10.33
N ASP A 483 -25.76 -1.98 11.51
CA ASP A 483 -25.58 -0.58 11.92
C ASP A 483 -24.17 -0.34 12.47
N LEU A 484 -23.21 -0.15 11.57
CA LEU A 484 -21.80 0.10 11.90
C LEU A 484 -21.48 1.61 11.87
N TYR A 485 -21.37 2.23 13.04
CA TYR A 485 -21.07 3.67 13.18
C TYR A 485 -20.29 3.96 14.47
N GLY A 486 -19.61 5.09 14.53
CA GLY A 486 -18.89 5.53 15.75
C GLY A 486 -17.73 4.62 16.12
N VAL A 487 -17.12 3.96 15.13
CA VAL A 487 -16.01 3.02 15.29
C VAL A 487 -14.83 3.38 14.39
N PHE A 488 -13.63 3.05 14.85
CA PHE A 488 -12.44 2.92 14.01
C PHE A 488 -12.30 1.46 13.60
N LEU A 489 -12.37 1.16 12.31
CA LEU A 489 -12.27 -0.19 11.79
C LEU A 489 -10.84 -0.49 11.39
N LYS A 490 -10.30 -1.57 11.94
CA LYS A 490 -9.00 -2.12 11.60
C LYS A 490 -9.16 -3.60 11.28
N ASP A 491 -8.70 -4.02 10.10
CA ASP A 491 -8.84 -5.41 9.63
C ASP A 491 -10.30 -5.92 9.69
N TYR A 492 -11.25 -5.09 9.24
CA TYR A 492 -12.70 -5.36 9.20
C TYR A 492 -13.40 -5.47 10.57
N ALA A 493 -12.71 -5.18 11.67
CA ALA A 493 -13.27 -5.22 13.02
C ALA A 493 -13.08 -3.87 13.76
N PRO A 494 -13.95 -3.53 14.73
CA PRO A 494 -13.72 -2.39 15.61
C PRO A 494 -12.38 -2.49 16.34
N GLY A 495 -11.52 -1.50 16.11
CA GLY A 495 -10.23 -1.31 16.74
C GLY A 495 -10.27 -0.30 17.88
N LYS A 496 -9.09 -0.06 18.48
CA LYS A 496 -8.92 0.99 19.49
C LYS A 496 -8.72 2.34 18.82
N TRP A 497 -9.24 3.39 19.46
CA TRP A 497 -9.02 4.80 19.11
C TRP A 497 -7.59 5.28 19.41
#